data_AF-V7BX60-F1
#
_entry.id   AF-V7BX60-F1
#
_cell.length_a   1.000
_cell.length_b   1.000
_cell.length_c   1.000
_cell.angle_alpha   90.00
_cell.angle_beta   90.00
_cell.angle_gamma   90.00
#
_symmetry.space_group_name_H-M   'P 1'
#
loop_
_entity.id
_entity.type
_entity.pdbx_description
1 polymer ?
#
loop_
_entity_poly.entity_id
_entity_poly.type
_entity_poly.pdbx_seq_one_letter_code
_entity_poly.pdbx_strand_id
1 'polypeptide(L)'
;MAPNGECLPCSFSRNSNTNNNMCKPPRHSSDHIQRTVSDISFFELTKEGTDLSLPAITEVMDAKCECCGMCEECTPEYIERVREKFLGKWVCGLCAEAVKEELEKNGGKKEEALSSHMSACVRFNKYGRAFPVLFQAEAMKEMLKKNKMEGRRAKSFNPRDKGGQSKGGIARSSSCIPAITREMNGLTMAN
;
A
#
# COMPACT_ATOMS: atom_id res chain seq x y z
N MET A 1 17.98 -7.18 25.22
CA MET A 1 19.14 -6.27 25.08
C MET A 1 19.29 -5.94 23.61
N ALA A 2 18.86 -4.75 23.19
CA ALA A 2 19.07 -4.26 21.83
C ALA A 2 20.37 -3.43 21.80
N PRO A 3 21.27 -3.60 20.82
CA PRO A 3 22.46 -2.78 20.74
C PRO A 3 22.12 -1.41 20.13
N ASN A 4 22.86 -0.42 20.61
CA ASN A 4 22.68 1.01 20.40
C ASN A 4 22.76 1.44 18.93
N GLY A 5 22.05 2.53 18.64
CA GLY A 5 22.09 3.22 17.37
C GLY A 5 23.38 3.98 17.15
N GLU A 6 23.79 4.01 15.87
CA GLU A 6 24.76 4.98 15.36
C GLU A 6 24.11 5.70 14.18
N CYS A 7 23.82 6.99 14.38
CA CYS A 7 23.33 7.89 13.36
C CYS A 7 24.53 8.48 12.62
N LEU A 8 24.67 8.17 11.33
CA LEU A 8 25.71 8.71 10.47
C LEU A 8 25.36 10.15 10.04
N PRO A 9 26.32 11.10 10.06
CA PRO A 9 26.05 12.49 9.74
C PRO A 9 26.12 12.74 8.22
N CYS A 10 24.99 13.07 7.59
CA CYS A 10 25.00 13.63 6.24
C CYS A 10 25.35 15.13 6.33
N SER A 11 26.55 15.46 5.87
CA SER A 11 27.00 16.84 5.66
C SER A 11 26.44 17.37 4.35
N PHE A 12 25.56 18.36 4.39
CA PHE A 12 25.28 19.21 3.24
C PHE A 12 25.38 20.69 3.63
N SER A 13 26.38 21.35 3.05
CA SER A 13 26.63 22.78 3.16
C SER A 13 25.53 23.60 2.47
N ARG A 14 25.00 24.55 3.26
CA ARG A 14 24.47 25.89 2.95
C ARG A 14 24.36 26.32 1.48
N ASN A 15 23.15 26.76 1.10
CA ASN A 15 22.98 28.00 0.33
C ASN A 15 21.77 28.81 0.87
N SER A 16 21.89 30.13 0.78
CA SER A 16 21.22 31.19 1.55
C SER A 16 19.95 31.81 0.92
N ASN A 17 19.30 32.67 1.72
CA ASN A 17 18.23 33.66 1.44
C ASN A 17 16.79 33.08 1.36
N THR A 18 15.77 33.55 2.09
CA THR A 18 15.41 34.91 2.55
C THR A 18 14.60 34.91 3.88
N ASN A 19 14.62 36.06 4.58
CA ASN A 19 14.01 36.35 5.88
C ASN A 19 12.48 36.15 5.99
N ASN A 20 11.99 35.61 7.12
CA ASN A 20 11.26 36.37 8.15
C ASN A 20 10.61 35.48 9.23
N ASN A 21 10.86 35.87 10.49
CA ASN A 21 10.06 35.71 11.71
C ASN A 21 9.34 34.38 11.99
N MET A 22 9.90 33.57 12.89
CA MET A 22 9.09 32.76 13.81
C MET A 22 9.70 32.78 15.21
N CYS A 23 8.97 33.33 16.18
CA CYS A 23 9.29 33.28 17.60
C CYS A 23 9.34 31.81 18.05
N LYS A 24 10.46 31.37 18.64
CA LYS A 24 10.56 30.05 19.29
C LYS A 24 9.70 30.06 20.57
N PRO A 25 8.88 29.02 20.83
CA PRO A 25 8.11 28.95 22.06
C PRO A 25 9.03 28.63 23.26
N PRO A 26 8.65 29.01 24.49
CA PRO A 26 9.48 28.79 25.68
C PRO A 26 9.56 27.29 25.98
N ARG A 27 10.76 26.80 26.31
CA ARG A 27 10.95 25.43 26.76
C ARG A 27 10.30 25.27 28.14
N HIS A 28 9.26 24.44 28.22
CA HIS A 28 8.65 24.06 29.49
C HIS A 28 9.68 23.28 30.31
N SER A 29 10.05 23.81 31.48
CA SER A 29 10.93 23.17 32.46
C SER A 29 10.39 21.77 32.80
N SER A 30 11.26 20.77 32.80
CA SER A 30 10.92 19.37 33.06
C SER A 30 11.09 18.97 34.54
N ASP A 31 10.97 19.91 35.48
CA ASP A 31 11.37 19.68 36.87
C ASP A 31 10.23 19.22 37.81
N HIS A 32 9.15 18.63 37.28
CA HIS A 32 8.11 18.06 38.14
C HIS A 32 7.49 16.76 37.61
N ILE A 33 8.32 15.78 37.28
CA ILE A 33 7.87 14.39 37.15
C ILE A 33 8.51 13.61 38.29
N GLN A 34 7.83 13.56 39.44
CA GLN A 34 8.15 12.59 40.48
C GLN A 34 7.79 11.21 39.93
N ARG A 35 8.79 10.38 39.63
CA ARG A 35 8.56 8.98 39.29
C ARG A 35 8.08 8.28 40.56
N THR A 36 6.87 7.73 40.54
CA THR A 36 6.41 6.84 41.59
C THR A 36 7.26 5.57 41.53
N VAL A 37 8.01 5.31 42.59
CA VAL A 37 8.74 4.05 42.77
C VAL A 37 7.75 3.05 43.34
N SER A 38 7.52 1.94 42.64
CA SER A 38 6.70 0.85 43.17
C SER A 38 7.54 0.10 44.19
N ASP A 39 7.20 0.20 45.48
CA ASP A 39 7.75 -0.64 46.56
C ASP A 39 7.17 -2.05 46.45
N ILE A 40 7.56 -2.78 45.40
CA ILE A 40 7.32 -4.21 45.35
C ILE A 40 8.48 -4.83 46.09
N SER A 41 8.27 -5.12 47.38
CA SER A 41 9.16 -5.94 48.20
C SER A 41 9.29 -7.34 47.59
N PHE A 42 10.13 -7.45 46.55
CA PHE A 42 10.43 -8.69 45.83
C PHE A 42 11.07 -9.76 46.74
N PHE A 43 11.51 -9.38 47.95
CA PHE A 43 12.33 -10.20 48.82
C PHE A 43 11.58 -10.90 49.97
N GLU A 44 10.30 -10.58 50.20
CA GLU A 44 9.51 -11.20 51.29
C GLU A 44 8.72 -12.44 50.86
N LEU A 45 8.75 -12.80 49.58
CA LEU A 45 8.07 -14.00 49.06
C LEU A 45 8.95 -15.26 49.01
N THR A 46 10.14 -15.25 49.63
CA THR A 46 11.03 -16.43 49.70
C THR A 46 10.97 -17.19 51.03
N LYS A 47 10.06 -16.85 51.95
CA LYS A 47 10.01 -17.50 53.28
C LYS A 47 8.77 -18.28 53.65
N GLU A 48 7.74 -18.33 52.82
CA GLU A 48 6.61 -19.23 53.09
C GLU A 48 6.27 -20.03 51.82
N GLY A 49 6.51 -21.33 51.92
CA GLY A 49 6.23 -22.31 50.88
C GLY A 49 4.76 -22.30 50.53
N THR A 50 4.42 -21.56 49.48
CA THR A 50 3.20 -21.75 48.73
C THR A 50 3.62 -22.33 47.39
N ASP A 51 3.23 -23.59 47.18
CA ASP A 51 3.22 -24.28 45.90
C ASP A 51 2.19 -23.59 44.99
N LEU A 52 2.48 -22.33 44.64
CA LEU A 52 1.83 -21.63 43.56
C LEU A 52 2.50 -22.13 42.29
N SER A 53 2.13 -23.35 41.89
CA SER A 53 2.21 -23.78 40.50
C SER A 53 1.43 -22.78 39.67
N LEU A 54 2.07 -21.66 39.31
CA LEU A 54 1.60 -20.77 38.27
C LEU A 54 1.33 -21.67 37.06
N PRO A 55 0.13 -21.66 36.48
CA PRO A 55 -0.10 -22.42 35.26
C PRO A 55 0.97 -21.99 34.27
N ALA A 56 1.70 -22.97 33.73
CA ALA A 56 2.74 -22.72 32.74
C ALA A 56 2.14 -21.80 31.68
N ILE A 57 2.76 -20.63 31.48
CA ILE A 57 2.37 -19.68 30.46
C ILE A 57 2.25 -20.48 29.17
N THR A 58 1.04 -20.58 28.60
CA THR A 58 0.80 -21.32 27.37
C THR A 58 1.76 -20.78 26.33
N GLU A 59 2.78 -21.56 26.00
CA GLU A 59 3.93 -21.10 25.23
C GLU A 59 3.42 -20.68 23.85
N VAL A 60 3.34 -19.37 23.62
CA VAL A 60 3.09 -18.80 22.30
C VAL A 60 4.32 -19.06 21.44
N MET A 61 4.08 -19.51 20.21
CA MET A 61 5.11 -19.80 19.22
C MET A 61 4.95 -18.91 17.99
N ASP A 62 6.07 -18.55 17.38
CA ASP A 62 6.08 -17.82 16.12
C ASP A 62 5.75 -18.78 14.96
N ALA A 63 4.63 -18.51 14.28
CA ALA A 63 4.16 -19.31 13.16
C ALA A 63 4.17 -18.49 11.87
N LYS A 64 4.94 -18.95 10.86
CA LYS A 64 5.09 -18.26 9.58
C LYS A 64 3.98 -18.65 8.61
N CYS A 65 3.14 -17.70 8.23
CA CYS A 65 2.05 -17.89 7.28
C CYS A 65 2.54 -18.41 5.92
N GLU A 66 1.92 -19.46 5.41
CA GLU A 66 2.29 -20.08 4.13
C GLU A 66 1.82 -19.29 2.90
N CYS A 67 0.89 -18.34 3.08
CA CYS A 67 0.45 -17.45 1.99
C CYS A 67 1.37 -16.24 1.82
N CYS A 68 1.58 -15.47 2.90
CA CYS A 68 2.24 -14.17 2.85
C CYS A 68 3.63 -14.15 3.49
N GLY A 69 4.04 -15.22 4.17
CA GLY A 69 5.36 -15.32 4.81
C GLY A 69 5.56 -14.44 6.04
N MET A 70 4.53 -13.73 6.51
CA MET A 70 4.56 -13.00 7.79
C MET A 70 4.49 -13.99 8.96
N CYS A 71 5.19 -13.68 10.04
CA CYS A 71 5.11 -14.43 11.30
C CYS A 71 4.04 -13.81 12.21
N GLU A 72 3.29 -14.67 12.90
CA GLU A 72 2.36 -14.29 13.97
C GLU A 72 2.65 -15.15 15.21
N GLU A 73 2.59 -14.55 16.39
CA GLU A 73 2.67 -15.24 17.68
C GLU A 73 1.33 -15.91 17.98
N CYS A 74 1.32 -17.22 18.13
CA CYS A 74 0.08 -18.01 18.26
C CYS A 74 0.24 -19.16 19.25
N THR A 75 -0.88 -19.59 19.85
CA THR A 75 -0.87 -20.81 20.66
C THR A 75 -0.88 -22.05 19.74
N PRO A 76 -0.30 -23.18 20.17
CA PRO A 76 -0.29 -24.42 19.39
C PRO A 76 -1.71 -24.88 19.00
N GLU A 77 -2.66 -24.78 19.93
CA GLU A 77 -4.06 -25.20 19.71
C GLU A 77 -4.77 -24.31 18.69
N TYR A 78 -4.37 -23.04 18.58
CA TYR A 78 -4.87 -22.17 17.52
C TYR A 78 -4.28 -22.57 16.16
N ILE A 79 -2.98 -22.90 16.10
CA ILE A 79 -2.31 -23.34 14.88
C ILE A 79 -2.95 -24.59 14.31
N GLU A 80 -3.22 -25.59 15.14
CA GLU A 80 -3.88 -26.83 14.72
C GLU A 80 -5.28 -26.57 14.16
N ARG A 81 -6.11 -25.79 14.87
CA ARG A 81 -7.47 -25.43 14.39
C ARG A 81 -7.46 -24.67 13.07
N VAL A 82 -6.44 -23.85 12.82
CA VAL A 82 -6.30 -23.15 11.55
C VAL A 82 -5.89 -24.13 10.45
N ARG A 83 -4.91 -25.00 10.71
CA ARG A 83 -4.49 -26.03 9.74
C ARG A 83 -5.64 -26.94 9.32
N GLU A 84 -6.50 -27.35 10.25
CA GLU A 84 -7.71 -28.13 9.93
C GLU A 84 -8.66 -27.40 8.96
N LYS A 85 -8.76 -26.08 9.06
CA LYS A 85 -9.63 -25.25 8.19
C LYS A 85 -9.03 -25.02 6.81
N PHE A 86 -7.71 -24.96 6.70
CA PHE A 86 -6.99 -24.57 5.48
C PHE A 86 -6.11 -25.69 4.93
N LEU A 87 -6.64 -26.92 4.88
CA LEU A 87 -6.04 -28.05 4.16
C LEU A 87 -4.61 -28.39 4.67
N GLY A 88 -4.43 -28.30 5.97
CA GLY A 88 -3.16 -28.56 6.66
C GLY A 88 -2.22 -27.36 6.70
N LYS A 89 -2.58 -26.22 6.09
CA LYS A 89 -1.69 -25.05 6.00
C LYS A 89 -1.93 -24.07 7.13
N TRP A 90 -0.85 -23.50 7.65
CA TRP A 90 -0.94 -22.37 8.56
C TRP A 90 -1.12 -21.07 7.79
N VAL A 91 -2.20 -20.36 8.11
CA VAL A 91 -2.63 -19.11 7.45
C VAL A 91 -2.85 -18.04 8.51
N CYS A 92 -2.21 -16.89 8.35
CA CYS A 92 -2.38 -15.76 9.28
C CYS A 92 -3.81 -15.21 9.27
N GLY A 93 -4.18 -14.47 10.32
CA GLY A 93 -5.54 -13.93 10.48
C GLY A 93 -6.03 -13.11 9.28
N LEU A 94 -5.15 -12.30 8.67
CA LEU A 94 -5.49 -11.50 7.49
C LEU A 94 -5.70 -12.33 6.23
N CYS A 95 -4.85 -13.33 6.01
CA CYS A 95 -5.00 -14.24 4.87
C CYS A 95 -6.22 -15.15 5.04
N ALA A 96 -6.59 -15.51 6.28
CA ALA A 96 -7.78 -16.31 6.57
C ALA A 96 -9.07 -15.60 6.11
N GLU A 97 -9.21 -14.30 6.40
CA GLU A 97 -10.35 -13.51 5.93
C GLU A 97 -10.33 -13.35 4.40
N ALA A 98 -9.15 -13.16 3.80
CA ALA A 98 -9.03 -13.08 2.35
C ALA A 98 -9.40 -14.40 1.65
N VAL A 99 -9.00 -15.56 2.20
CA VAL A 99 -9.39 -16.88 1.67
C VAL A 99 -10.90 -17.10 1.82
N LYS A 100 -11.52 -16.60 2.90
CA LYS A 100 -12.97 -16.65 3.07
C LYS A 100 -13.69 -15.83 1.99
N GLU A 101 -13.19 -14.65 1.64
CA GLU A 101 -13.72 -13.86 0.51
C GLU A 101 -13.56 -14.61 -0.83
N GLU A 102 -12.39 -15.23 -1.07
CA GLU A 102 -12.16 -16.05 -2.26
C GLU A 102 -13.06 -17.29 -2.29
N LEU A 103 -13.46 -17.82 -1.14
CA LEU A 103 -14.38 -18.95 -1.05
C LEU A 103 -15.76 -18.60 -1.59
N GLU A 104 -16.24 -17.40 -1.28
CA GLU A 104 -17.51 -16.87 -1.79
C GLU A 104 -17.43 -16.66 -3.32
N LYS A 105 -16.30 -16.16 -3.83
CA LYS A 105 -16.08 -15.97 -5.28
C LYS A 105 -16.00 -17.28 -6.06
N ASN A 106 -15.39 -18.31 -5.48
CA ASN A 106 -15.16 -19.61 -6.14
C ASN A 106 -16.28 -20.63 -5.89
N GLY A 107 -17.47 -20.17 -5.47
CA GLY A 107 -18.64 -21.03 -5.29
C GLY A 107 -18.47 -22.08 -4.18
N GLY A 108 -17.72 -21.77 -3.12
CA GLY A 108 -17.55 -22.64 -1.96
C GLY A 108 -16.42 -23.68 -2.07
N LYS A 109 -15.65 -23.67 -3.16
CA LYS A 109 -14.52 -24.60 -3.35
C LYS A 109 -13.29 -24.16 -2.56
N LYS A 110 -13.05 -24.80 -1.41
CA LYS A 110 -11.97 -24.46 -0.48
C LYS A 110 -10.57 -24.50 -1.10
N GLU A 111 -10.25 -25.56 -1.83
CA GLU A 111 -8.94 -25.73 -2.48
C GLU A 111 -8.67 -24.62 -3.51
N GLU A 112 -9.66 -24.32 -4.35
CA GLU A 112 -9.57 -23.28 -5.38
C GLU A 112 -9.41 -21.89 -4.76
N ALA A 113 -10.17 -21.59 -3.70
CA ALA A 113 -10.07 -20.34 -2.97
C ALA A 113 -8.69 -20.15 -2.30
N LEU A 114 -8.19 -21.19 -1.63
CA LEU A 114 -6.88 -21.15 -0.98
C LEU A 114 -5.76 -20.99 -2.02
N SER A 115 -5.81 -21.75 -3.12
CA SER A 115 -4.84 -21.67 -4.22
C SER A 115 -4.85 -20.30 -4.91
N SER A 116 -6.04 -19.75 -5.21
CA SER A 116 -6.22 -18.39 -5.75
C SER A 116 -5.53 -17.36 -4.87
N HIS A 117 -5.84 -17.37 -3.56
CA HIS A 117 -5.26 -16.43 -2.61
C HIS A 117 -3.73 -16.59 -2.51
N MET A 118 -3.23 -17.82 -2.38
CA MET A 118 -1.78 -18.10 -2.30
C MET A 118 -1.06 -17.56 -3.54
N SER A 119 -1.61 -17.78 -4.74
CA SER A 119 -1.01 -17.28 -5.99
C SER A 119 -0.97 -15.74 -6.04
N ALA A 120 -2.03 -15.08 -5.55
CA ALA A 120 -2.11 -13.64 -5.44
C ALA A 120 -1.09 -13.10 -4.43
N CYS A 121 -0.96 -13.76 -3.29
CA CYS A 121 -0.06 -13.37 -2.21
C CYS A 121 1.41 -13.52 -2.60
N VAL A 122 1.79 -14.64 -3.23
CA VAL A 122 3.15 -14.87 -3.76
C VAL A 122 3.51 -13.81 -4.80
N ARG A 123 2.60 -13.51 -5.73
CA ARG A 123 2.80 -12.45 -6.73
C ARG A 123 2.93 -11.08 -6.09
N PHE A 124 2.10 -10.76 -5.11
CA PHE A 124 2.19 -9.50 -4.37
C PHE A 124 3.52 -9.39 -3.62
N ASN A 125 3.96 -10.42 -2.92
CA ASN A 125 5.24 -10.40 -2.21
C ASN A 125 6.44 -10.27 -3.15
N LYS A 126 6.40 -10.93 -4.31
CA LYS A 126 7.48 -10.88 -5.30
C LYS A 126 7.62 -9.50 -5.96
N TYR A 127 6.50 -8.83 -6.25
CA TYR A 127 6.53 -7.59 -7.03
C TYR A 127 5.93 -6.39 -6.28
N GLY A 128 4.72 -6.52 -5.75
CA GLY A 128 4.02 -5.44 -5.07
C GLY A 128 4.71 -4.96 -3.80
N ARG A 129 5.20 -5.87 -2.96
CA ARG A 129 5.92 -5.54 -1.72
C ARG A 129 7.38 -5.18 -1.98
N ALA A 130 8.07 -5.94 -2.84
CA ALA A 130 9.50 -5.73 -3.11
C ALA A 130 9.77 -4.48 -3.97
N PHE A 131 8.87 -4.17 -4.92
CA PHE A 131 9.03 -3.05 -5.85
C PHE A 131 7.75 -2.19 -5.95
N PRO A 132 7.33 -1.50 -4.88
CA PRO A 132 6.06 -0.78 -4.84
C PRO A 132 5.88 0.26 -5.96
N VAL A 133 6.95 0.98 -6.28
CA VAL A 133 6.94 2.02 -7.34
C VAL A 133 6.76 1.43 -8.73
N LEU A 134 7.42 0.29 -9.03
CA LEU A 134 7.25 -0.38 -10.32
C LEU A 134 5.85 -0.98 -10.45
N PHE A 135 5.30 -1.53 -9.36
CA PHE A 135 3.94 -2.03 -9.34
C PHE A 135 2.91 -0.92 -9.57
N GLN A 136 3.11 0.25 -8.95
CA GLN A 136 2.28 1.44 -9.18
C GLN A 136 2.40 1.95 -10.64
N ALA A 137 3.62 2.01 -11.19
CA ALA A 137 3.84 2.42 -12.57
C ALA A 137 3.17 1.46 -13.57
N GLU A 138 3.22 0.14 -13.33
CA GLU A 138 2.52 -0.84 -14.17
C GLU A 138 1.00 -0.65 -14.07
N ALA A 139 0.46 -0.40 -12.87
CA ALA A 139 -0.97 -0.10 -12.71
C ALA A 139 -1.39 1.16 -13.51
N MET A 140 -0.61 2.24 -13.44
CA MET A 140 -0.86 3.46 -14.23
C MET A 140 -0.83 3.18 -15.74
N LYS A 141 0.14 2.39 -16.20
CA LYS A 141 0.27 1.97 -17.59
C LYS A 141 -0.91 1.13 -18.06
N GLU A 142 -1.39 0.19 -17.26
CA GLU A 142 -2.58 -0.61 -17.57
C GLU A 142 -3.85 0.24 -17.65
N MET A 143 -4.03 1.24 -16.77
CA MET A 143 -5.14 2.19 -16.88
C MET A 143 -5.12 2.97 -18.20
N LEU A 144 -3.94 3.46 -18.61
CA LEU A 144 -3.77 4.19 -19.88
C LEU A 144 -3.98 3.29 -21.10
N LYS A 145 -3.53 2.02 -21.06
CA LYS A 145 -3.75 1.04 -22.13
C LYS A 145 -5.22 0.65 -22.25
N LYS A 146 -5.91 0.39 -21.13
CA LYS A 146 -7.34 0.04 -21.13
C LYS A 146 -8.17 1.15 -21.77
N ASN A 147 -7.84 2.41 -21.49
CA ASN A 147 -8.48 3.56 -22.15
C ASN A 147 -8.23 3.64 -23.66
N LYS A 148 -7.12 3.11 -24.19
CA LYS A 148 -6.86 3.03 -25.63
C LYS A 148 -7.60 1.89 -26.32
N MET A 149 -7.70 0.73 -25.66
CA MET A 149 -8.30 -0.49 -26.21
C MET A 149 -9.84 -0.44 -26.21
N GLU A 150 -10.44 0.13 -25.15
CA GLU A 150 -11.90 0.18 -24.96
C GLU A 150 -12.62 1.17 -25.88
N GLY A 151 -11.95 1.78 -26.86
CA GLY A 151 -12.58 2.45 -28.03
C GLY A 151 -13.62 3.55 -27.74
N ARG A 152 -13.94 3.83 -26.47
CA ARG A 152 -14.69 4.99 -26.04
C ARG A 152 -13.69 6.14 -26.10
N ARG A 153 -13.47 6.59 -27.34
CA ARG A 153 -13.36 8.02 -27.65
C ARG A 153 -14.23 8.70 -26.62
N ALA A 154 -13.61 9.37 -25.64
CA ALA A 154 -14.33 10.07 -24.59
C ALA A 154 -15.45 10.81 -25.31
N LYS A 155 -16.70 10.35 -25.13
CA LYS A 155 -17.83 11.20 -25.41
C LYS A 155 -17.64 12.24 -24.34
N SER A 156 -16.95 13.32 -24.68
CA SER A 156 -16.87 14.47 -23.82
C SER A 156 -18.31 14.73 -23.42
N PHE A 157 -18.57 14.71 -22.12
CA PHE A 157 -19.85 15.10 -21.57
C PHE A 157 -19.90 16.61 -21.82
N ASN A 158 -20.16 17.02 -23.06
CA ASN A 158 -20.55 18.37 -23.38
C ASN A 158 -22.03 18.42 -23.02
N PRO A 159 -22.43 19.09 -21.92
CA PRO A 159 -23.82 19.39 -21.67
C PRO A 159 -24.14 20.56 -22.59
N ARG A 160 -24.40 20.28 -23.88
CA ARG A 160 -24.92 21.31 -24.76
C ARG A 160 -25.96 20.73 -25.71
N ASP A 161 -27.19 21.06 -25.31
CA ASP A 161 -28.38 21.25 -26.11
C ASP A 161 -29.06 20.00 -26.71
N LYS A 162 -30.14 19.63 -26.02
CA LYS A 162 -31.33 19.08 -26.65
C LYS A 162 -31.78 20.05 -27.75
N GLY A 163 -31.71 19.65 -29.01
CA GLY A 163 -32.47 20.31 -30.08
C GLY A 163 -31.81 20.28 -31.45
N GLY A 164 -32.51 19.70 -32.43
CA GLY A 164 -32.48 20.19 -33.80
C GLY A 164 -31.53 19.49 -34.78
N GLN A 165 -32.14 18.70 -35.66
CA GLN A 165 -31.78 18.48 -37.07
C GLN A 165 -30.31 18.16 -37.41
N SER A 166 -30.08 16.89 -37.75
CA SER A 166 -28.88 16.42 -38.44
C SER A 166 -28.79 16.98 -39.87
N LYS A 167 -28.17 18.15 -40.03
CA LYS A 167 -27.59 18.60 -41.31
C LYS A 167 -26.25 19.26 -41.05
N GLY A 168 -25.17 18.51 -41.22
CA GLY A 168 -23.81 19.06 -41.13
C GLY A 168 -22.76 18.00 -40.83
N GLY A 169 -22.61 17.01 -41.70
CA GLY A 169 -21.42 16.16 -41.68
C GLY A 169 -20.21 17.00 -42.08
N ILE A 170 -19.22 17.12 -41.20
CA ILE A 170 -17.93 17.74 -41.53
C ILE A 170 -17.24 16.82 -42.52
N ALA A 171 -17.30 17.17 -43.80
CA ALA A 171 -16.51 16.52 -44.83
C ALA A 171 -15.03 16.75 -44.52
N ARG A 172 -14.23 15.68 -44.60
CA ARG A 172 -12.78 15.71 -44.40
C ARG A 172 -12.14 16.57 -45.49
N SER A 173 -11.73 17.79 -45.14
CA SER A 173 -10.93 18.64 -46.02
C SER A 173 -9.55 18.01 -46.23
N SER A 174 -9.20 17.69 -47.48
CA SER A 174 -7.94 17.06 -47.88
C SER A 174 -6.76 18.02 -48.01
N SER A 175 -6.73 19.15 -47.29
CA SER A 175 -5.60 20.08 -47.35
C SER A 175 -5.14 20.49 -45.96
N CYS A 176 -4.26 19.70 -45.36
CA CYS A 176 -3.40 20.16 -44.27
C CYS A 176 -2.25 21.00 -44.84
N ILE A 177 -2.56 22.14 -45.46
CA ILE A 177 -1.58 23.17 -45.79
C ILE A 177 -1.66 24.24 -44.69
N PRO A 178 -0.63 24.37 -43.82
CA PRO A 178 -0.60 25.41 -42.80
C PRO A 178 -0.69 26.80 -43.43
N ALA A 179 -1.47 27.71 -42.84
CA ALA A 179 -1.69 29.07 -43.34
C ALA A 179 -0.40 29.93 -43.45
N ILE A 180 0.74 29.42 -42.97
CA ILE A 180 2.03 30.10 -42.90
C ILE A 180 2.69 30.21 -44.28
N THR A 181 2.34 29.36 -45.26
CA THR A 181 2.98 29.40 -46.59
C THR A 181 2.22 30.25 -47.62
N ARG A 182 1.09 30.88 -47.26
CA ARG A 182 0.32 31.69 -48.22
C ARG A 182 0.94 33.05 -48.54
N GLU A 183 1.97 33.47 -47.80
CA GLU A 183 2.55 34.82 -47.90
C GLU A 183 3.80 34.91 -48.79
N MET A 184 4.29 33.81 -49.37
CA MET A 184 5.50 33.85 -50.21
C MET A 184 5.26 33.87 -51.73
N ASN A 185 4.00 33.87 -52.20
CA ASN A 185 3.70 33.89 -53.64
C ASN A 185 3.46 35.30 -54.22
N GLY A 186 3.74 36.36 -53.45
CA GLY A 186 3.51 37.75 -53.85
C GLY A 186 4.70 38.49 -54.46
N LEU A 187 5.89 37.88 -54.53
CA LEU A 187 7.06 38.51 -55.18
C LEU A 187 7.15 38.05 -56.64
N THR A 188 6.28 38.60 -57.48
CA THR A 188 6.58 38.70 -58.91
C THR A 188 7.85 39.55 -59.05
N MET A 189 8.96 38.92 -59.43
CA MET A 189 10.09 39.63 -60.01
C MET A 189 9.57 40.33 -61.27
N ALA A 190 9.41 41.64 -61.20
CA ALA A 190 9.20 42.48 -62.37
C ALA A 190 10.54 42.60 -63.12
N ASN A 191 10.50 42.21 -64.40
CA ASN A 191 11.41 42.47 -65.52
C ASN A 191 12.92 42.56 -65.24
#